data_AF-A0A542THG4-F1
#
_entry.id   AF-A0A542THG4-F1
#
_cell.length_a   1.000
_cell.length_b   1.000
_cell.length_c   1.000
_cell.angle_alpha   90.00
_cell.angle_beta   90.00
_cell.angle_gamma   90.00
#
_symmetry.space_group_name_H-M   'P 1'
#
loop_
_entity.id
_entity.type
_entity.pdbx_description
1 polymer ?
#
loop_
_entity_poly.entity_id
_entity_poly.type
_entity_poly.pdbx_seq_one_letter_code
_entity_poly.pdbx_strand_id
1 'polypeptide(L)'
;MTRRNRSLYRGAALGTAAAAVVLLTSCTQNSATANSGTANATRTPSSSAVTSTTAGTSAGHTAAGSSAKTGGSSAKTGGCRSLPASPMVKASVTMAYRRQTQPPLTHIAPVKGTFYYGSCGGVLYAGTRFHLTAGSTEAEQVALQDDGAAMKYFVDRPGAGWRYVAGDSFPAGPRGCAAIAQIPARLAALWNDCPSTAGQD
;
A
#
# COMPACT_ATOMS: atom_id res chain seq x y z
N MET A 1 2.52 -42.14 35.03
CA MET A 1 1.58 -41.80 36.11
C MET A 1 0.64 -40.73 35.60
N THR A 2 -0.65 -41.06 35.56
CA THR A 2 -1.74 -40.32 34.91
C THR A 2 -2.40 -39.38 35.92
N ARG A 3 -2.63 -38.11 35.56
CA ARG A 3 -3.68 -37.29 36.20
C ARG A 3 -4.59 -36.68 35.13
N ARG A 4 -5.79 -37.26 35.04
CA ARG A 4 -7.00 -36.69 34.43
C ARG A 4 -7.82 -36.01 35.53
N ASN A 5 -8.50 -34.90 35.20
CA ASN A 5 -9.91 -34.56 35.50
C ASN A 5 -10.10 -33.03 35.33
N ARG A 6 -10.87 -32.53 34.35
CA ARG A 6 -12.34 -32.52 34.13
C ARG A 6 -13.11 -31.51 35.01
N SER A 7 -13.69 -30.48 34.37
CA SER A 7 -15.10 -29.99 34.43
C SER A 7 -15.13 -28.52 33.94
N LEU A 8 -15.76 -28.13 32.81
CA LEU A 8 -17.19 -28.02 32.45
C LEU A 8 -18.04 -27.12 33.36
N TYR A 9 -18.33 -25.90 32.89
CA TYR A 9 -19.58 -25.11 33.07
C TYR A 9 -19.68 -24.16 31.85
N ARG A 10 -20.56 -24.37 30.86
CA ARG A 10 -22.02 -24.06 30.77
C ARG A 10 -22.38 -22.59 30.99
N GLY A 11 -22.82 -21.94 29.91
CA GLY A 11 -23.61 -20.70 29.88
C GLY A 11 -24.13 -20.45 28.46
N ALA A 12 -25.44 -20.56 28.27
CA ALA A 12 -26.17 -20.47 27.02
C ALA A 12 -27.02 -19.19 26.94
N ALA A 13 -27.30 -18.69 25.74
CA ALA A 13 -28.53 -18.00 25.27
C ALA A 13 -28.20 -17.31 23.92
N LEU A 14 -28.68 -17.76 22.77
CA LEU A 14 -30.02 -17.54 22.18
C LEU A 14 -30.52 -16.09 22.32
N GLY A 15 -30.55 -15.40 21.19
CA GLY A 15 -31.16 -14.08 21.02
C GLY A 15 -31.45 -13.81 19.55
N THR A 16 -32.43 -14.50 18.98
CA THR A 16 -33.09 -14.15 17.72
C THR A 16 -34.07 -13.00 17.97
N ALA A 17 -33.96 -11.93 17.20
CA ALA A 17 -35.06 -10.98 16.99
C ALA A 17 -35.14 -10.63 15.50
N ALA A 18 -36.34 -10.80 14.96
CA ALA A 18 -36.68 -10.68 13.56
C ALA A 18 -37.12 -9.25 13.18
N ALA A 19 -36.86 -8.93 11.91
CA ALA A 19 -37.63 -8.13 10.96
C ALA A 19 -38.29 -6.80 11.37
N ALA A 20 -37.95 -5.75 10.61
CA ALA A 20 -38.94 -4.85 10.04
C ALA A 20 -38.51 -4.43 8.61
N VAL A 21 -39.39 -4.75 7.66
CA VAL A 21 -39.43 -4.34 6.25
C VAL A 21 -39.98 -2.90 6.15
N VAL A 22 -39.79 -2.23 4.99
CA VAL A 22 -40.55 -1.09 4.37
C VAL A 22 -39.56 0.03 3.94
N LEU A 23 -39.51 0.60 2.73
CA LEU A 23 -40.19 0.46 1.43
C LEU A 23 -39.28 1.10 0.35
N LEU A 24 -39.30 0.48 -0.84
CA LEU A 24 -39.10 0.99 -2.21
C LEU A 24 -38.78 2.49 -2.44
N THR A 25 -37.71 2.76 -3.19
CA THR A 25 -37.76 3.77 -4.27
C THR A 25 -36.92 3.30 -5.45
N SER A 26 -37.58 2.56 -6.34
CA SER A 26 -37.13 2.25 -7.69
C SER A 26 -37.16 3.52 -8.54
N CYS A 27 -36.00 4.00 -9.00
CA CYS A 27 -35.94 4.90 -10.14
C CYS A 27 -35.95 4.06 -11.41
N THR A 28 -37.14 3.99 -12.00
CA THR A 28 -37.51 3.35 -13.24
C THR A 28 -36.66 3.84 -14.42
N GLN A 29 -36.22 2.89 -15.25
CA GLN A 29 -35.72 3.13 -16.59
C GLN A 29 -36.81 3.79 -17.44
N ASN A 30 -36.52 4.96 -18.02
CA ASN A 30 -37.34 5.50 -19.10
C ASN A 30 -36.62 5.26 -20.42
N SER A 31 -36.96 4.15 -21.07
CA SER A 31 -36.76 3.95 -22.50
C SER A 31 -37.86 4.69 -23.24
N ALA A 32 -37.51 5.69 -24.06
CA ALA A 32 -38.41 6.21 -25.09
C ALA A 32 -37.61 6.61 -26.33
N THR A 33 -37.70 5.71 -27.31
CA THR A 33 -38.02 5.96 -28.72
C THR A 33 -37.03 6.71 -29.60
N ALA A 34 -36.56 5.95 -30.59
CA ALA A 34 -35.86 6.34 -31.81
C ALA A 34 -36.46 7.55 -32.52
N ASN A 35 -35.57 8.36 -33.12
CA ASN A 35 -35.90 9.05 -34.35
C ASN A 35 -34.74 8.91 -35.34
N SER A 36 -35.06 8.36 -36.50
CA SER A 36 -34.18 8.18 -37.64
C SER A 36 -33.74 9.52 -38.22
N GLY A 37 -32.45 9.69 -38.50
CA GLY A 37 -31.90 10.85 -39.17
C GLY A 37 -30.57 10.50 -39.85
N THR A 38 -30.65 9.97 -41.06
CA THR A 38 -29.50 9.77 -41.94
C THR A 38 -29.02 11.12 -42.45
N ALA A 39 -27.79 11.54 -42.13
CA ALA A 39 -27.05 12.50 -42.95
C ALA A 39 -25.53 12.34 -42.74
N ASN A 40 -24.91 12.01 -43.86
CA ASN A 40 -23.50 11.86 -44.17
C ASN A 40 -22.64 13.09 -43.77
N ALA A 41 -21.52 12.89 -43.08
CA ALA A 41 -20.38 13.82 -43.12
C ALA A 41 -19.10 13.18 -42.57
N THR A 42 -18.30 12.60 -43.48
CA THR A 42 -16.89 12.31 -43.29
C THR A 42 -16.14 13.59 -42.88
N ARG A 43 -15.53 13.61 -41.69
CA ARG A 43 -14.47 14.57 -41.35
C ARG A 43 -13.33 13.92 -40.58
N THR A 44 -12.22 13.88 -41.27
CA THR A 44 -10.84 13.53 -40.89
C THR A 44 -10.33 14.37 -39.71
N PRO A 45 -9.64 13.77 -38.74
CA PRO A 45 -8.61 14.47 -37.97
C PRO A 45 -7.22 14.09 -38.47
N SER A 46 -6.47 15.10 -38.90
CA SER A 46 -5.07 15.04 -39.32
C SER A 46 -4.17 14.36 -38.29
N SER A 47 -3.46 13.32 -38.71
CA SER A 47 -2.29 12.79 -38.01
C SER A 47 -1.05 13.57 -38.44
N SER A 48 -0.44 14.31 -37.53
CA SER A 48 0.88 14.90 -37.74
C SER A 48 1.94 13.83 -37.45
N ALA A 49 2.56 13.32 -38.52
CA ALA A 49 3.72 12.46 -38.45
C ALA A 49 4.97 13.31 -38.16
N VAL A 50 5.73 12.95 -37.12
CA VAL A 50 7.11 13.40 -36.94
C VAL A 50 8.05 12.30 -37.41
N THR A 51 8.73 12.58 -38.52
CA THR A 51 9.83 11.80 -39.08
C THR A 51 11.06 11.99 -38.21
N SER A 52 11.75 10.91 -37.83
CA SER A 52 13.16 10.99 -37.44
C SER A 52 13.88 9.71 -37.85
N THR A 53 14.91 9.94 -38.66
CA THR A 53 15.69 9.01 -39.45
C THR A 53 16.65 8.17 -38.61
N THR A 54 16.78 6.90 -38.96
CA THR A 54 17.79 5.93 -38.51
C THR A 54 19.20 6.23 -39.04
N ALA A 55 20.22 5.98 -38.19
CA ALA A 55 21.34 5.03 -38.40
C ALA A 55 22.68 5.53 -37.81
N GLY A 56 23.45 4.63 -37.17
CA GLY A 56 24.82 4.93 -36.74
C GLY A 56 25.48 3.94 -35.76
N THR A 57 25.62 2.68 -36.19
CA THR A 57 26.70 1.69 -35.99
C THR A 57 27.78 1.83 -34.87
N SER A 58 27.90 0.73 -34.08
CA SER A 58 29.06 0.03 -33.48
C SER A 58 30.24 0.78 -32.81
N ALA A 59 30.57 0.38 -31.58
CA ALA A 59 31.74 -0.44 -31.19
C ALA A 59 32.02 -0.29 -29.69
N GLY A 60 32.38 -1.41 -29.04
CA GLY A 60 32.51 -1.51 -27.58
C GLY A 60 33.83 -1.04 -27.01
N HIS A 61 33.85 -0.87 -25.69
CA HIS A 61 35.06 -0.94 -24.86
C HIS A 61 34.74 -1.58 -23.50
N THR A 62 35.48 -2.64 -23.22
CA THR A 62 35.68 -3.30 -21.94
C THR A 62 36.37 -2.34 -20.95
N ALA A 63 35.89 -2.26 -19.70
CA ALA A 63 36.76 -2.00 -18.56
C ALA A 63 36.11 -2.48 -17.25
N ALA A 64 36.79 -3.42 -16.60
CA ALA A 64 36.59 -3.82 -15.23
C ALA A 64 36.81 -2.63 -14.28
N GLY A 65 36.07 -2.61 -13.17
CA GLY A 65 36.21 -1.59 -12.14
C GLY A 65 35.43 -1.94 -10.89
N SER A 66 35.93 -2.94 -10.15
CA SER A 66 35.57 -3.17 -8.75
C SER A 66 35.66 -1.87 -7.97
N SER A 67 34.58 -1.50 -7.28
CA SER A 67 34.62 -0.65 -6.10
C SER A 67 33.38 -0.93 -5.26
N ALA A 68 33.48 -2.00 -4.48
CA ALA A 68 32.72 -2.12 -3.25
C ALA A 68 33.04 -0.90 -2.38
N LYS A 69 32.18 0.10 -2.39
CA LYS A 69 32.26 1.20 -1.43
C LYS A 69 31.54 0.74 -0.17
N THR A 70 32.25 -0.02 0.65
CA THR A 70 31.95 -0.23 2.06
C THR A 70 32.15 1.11 2.76
N GLY A 71 31.19 2.01 2.57
CA GLY A 71 31.11 3.26 3.31
C GLY A 71 30.55 2.94 4.69
N GLY A 72 31.40 2.48 5.59
CA GLY A 72 31.16 2.55 7.02
C GLY A 72 30.94 4.01 7.38
N SER A 73 29.68 4.44 7.39
CA SER A 73 29.32 5.78 7.83
C SER A 73 29.43 5.78 9.35
N SER A 74 30.55 6.32 9.83
CA SER A 74 30.75 6.68 11.23
C SER A 74 29.49 7.38 11.74
N ALA A 75 28.91 6.81 12.78
CA ALA A 75 27.67 7.26 13.40
C ALA A 75 27.78 8.73 13.81
N LYS A 76 27.33 9.63 12.93
CA LYS A 76 26.92 10.99 13.32
C LYS A 76 25.59 10.84 14.05
N THR A 77 25.64 10.94 15.37
CA THR A 77 24.51 11.29 16.24
C THR A 77 23.76 12.45 15.58
N GLY A 78 22.50 12.38 15.18
CA GLY A 78 21.52 11.31 15.17
C GLY A 78 20.22 11.94 14.66
N GLY A 79 20.27 12.50 13.44
CA GLY A 79 19.16 13.27 12.87
C GLY A 79 18.15 12.40 12.12
N CYS A 80 16.89 12.85 12.07
CA CYS A 80 15.86 12.29 11.20
C CYS A 80 15.98 12.88 9.80
N ARG A 81 15.78 12.04 8.76
CA ARG A 81 15.72 12.48 7.36
C ARG A 81 14.81 11.59 6.54
N SER A 82 14.11 12.19 5.58
CA SER A 82 13.42 11.47 4.51
C SER A 82 14.44 10.95 3.49
N LEU A 83 14.15 9.80 2.90
CA LEU A 83 15.03 9.11 1.97
C LEU A 83 14.24 8.66 0.74
N PRO A 84 14.87 8.63 -0.46
CA PRO A 84 14.25 8.01 -1.62
C PRO A 84 14.15 6.50 -1.41
N ALA A 85 12.97 5.94 -1.61
CA ALA A 85 12.74 4.51 -1.51
C ALA A 85 13.13 3.80 -2.81
N SER A 86 14.21 3.01 -2.77
CA SER A 86 14.60 2.16 -3.88
C SER A 86 13.60 1.01 -4.09
N PRO A 87 13.55 0.39 -5.29
CA PRO A 87 12.71 -0.78 -5.53
C PRO A 87 12.97 -1.92 -4.54
N MET A 88 14.22 -2.12 -4.13
CA MET A 88 14.60 -3.15 -3.17
C MET A 88 14.02 -2.90 -1.77
N VAL A 89 13.97 -1.64 -1.31
CA VAL A 89 13.34 -1.28 -0.04
C VAL A 89 11.84 -1.56 -0.10
N LYS A 90 11.17 -1.14 -1.18
CA LYS A 90 9.74 -1.39 -1.39
C LYS A 90 9.43 -2.88 -1.39
N ALA A 91 10.23 -3.69 -2.09
CA ALA A 91 10.07 -5.15 -2.12
C ALA A 91 10.28 -5.79 -0.73
N SER A 92 11.30 -5.34 0.01
CA SER A 92 11.60 -5.88 1.35
C SER A 92 10.50 -5.56 2.36
N VAL A 93 9.98 -4.33 2.34
CA VAL A 93 8.83 -3.91 3.17
C VAL A 93 7.58 -4.69 2.79
N THR A 94 7.32 -4.85 1.48
CA THR A 94 6.19 -5.64 0.99
C THR A 94 6.27 -7.06 1.52
N MET A 95 7.42 -7.72 1.34
CA MET A 95 7.67 -9.08 1.82
C MET A 95 7.50 -9.21 3.35
N ALA A 96 7.92 -8.21 4.12
CA ALA A 96 7.68 -8.19 5.56
C ALA A 96 6.18 -8.15 5.89
N TYR A 97 5.38 -7.37 5.16
CA TYR A 97 3.94 -7.33 5.34
C TYR A 97 3.27 -8.66 4.95
N ARG A 98 3.67 -9.26 3.82
CA ARG A 98 3.12 -10.57 3.37
C ARG A 98 3.26 -11.66 4.43
N ARG A 99 4.36 -11.65 5.18
CA ARG A 99 4.62 -12.60 6.27
C ARG A 99 3.88 -12.28 7.57
N GLN A 100 3.47 -11.03 7.75
CA GLN A 100 2.83 -10.56 8.97
C GLN A 100 1.32 -10.85 8.96
N THR A 101 0.67 -10.82 7.80
CA THR A 101 -0.78 -11.01 7.70
C THR A 101 -1.16 -12.49 7.70
N GLN A 102 -2.32 -12.79 8.28
CA GLN A 102 -2.90 -14.13 8.29
C GLN A 102 -4.37 -14.03 7.88
N PRO A 103 -4.78 -14.57 6.71
CA PRO A 103 -3.96 -15.30 5.74
C PRO A 103 -2.87 -14.44 5.07
N PRO A 104 -1.78 -15.05 4.57
CA PRO A 104 -0.72 -14.32 3.87
C PRO A 104 -1.25 -13.58 2.65
N LEU A 105 -0.94 -12.29 2.53
CA LEU A 105 -1.26 -11.47 1.38
C LEU A 105 -0.13 -11.56 0.36
N THR A 106 -0.20 -12.53 -0.54
CA THR A 106 0.81 -12.80 -1.57
C THR A 106 0.70 -11.85 -2.77
N HIS A 107 -0.51 -11.44 -3.14
CA HIS A 107 -0.77 -10.59 -4.31
C HIS A 107 -0.97 -9.14 -3.91
N ILE A 108 0.07 -8.51 -3.36
CA ILE A 108 0.04 -7.08 -2.98
C ILE A 108 1.23 -6.30 -3.50
N ALA A 109 0.99 -5.00 -3.72
CA ALA A 109 2.01 -4.02 -4.03
C ALA A 109 1.75 -2.68 -3.30
N PRO A 110 2.79 -1.91 -2.99
CA PRO A 110 2.63 -0.55 -2.47
C PRO A 110 1.86 0.34 -3.44
N VAL A 111 0.92 1.13 -2.94
CA VAL A 111 0.20 2.13 -3.74
C VAL A 111 1.18 3.24 -4.15
N LYS A 112 1.21 3.56 -5.44
CA LYS A 112 2.07 4.61 -5.99
C LYS A 112 1.78 5.95 -5.29
N GLY A 113 2.84 6.70 -4.97
CA GLY A 113 2.72 7.99 -4.28
C GLY A 113 2.50 7.94 -2.77
N THR A 114 2.32 6.75 -2.18
CA THR A 114 2.04 6.60 -0.73
C THR A 114 3.19 6.02 0.07
N PHE A 115 4.37 5.85 -0.54
CA PHE A 115 5.51 5.20 0.11
C PHE A 115 6.42 6.23 0.76
N TYR A 116 6.37 6.31 2.10
CA TYR A 116 7.26 7.09 2.93
C TYR A 116 8.46 6.25 3.34
N TYR A 117 9.65 6.84 3.31
CA TYR A 117 10.88 6.20 3.73
C TYR A 117 11.85 7.20 4.33
N GLY A 118 12.59 6.77 5.34
CA GLY A 118 13.45 7.66 6.08
C GLY A 118 14.23 6.95 7.18
N SER A 119 15.12 7.70 7.81
CA SER A 119 15.98 7.18 8.86
C SER A 119 16.06 8.18 10.02
N CYS A 120 16.07 7.67 11.24
CA CYS A 120 16.40 8.44 12.44
C CYS A 120 17.37 7.63 13.30
N GLY A 121 18.54 8.20 13.62
CA GLY A 121 19.49 7.54 14.53
C GLY A 121 19.93 6.14 14.07
N GLY A 122 20.03 5.92 12.76
CA GLY A 122 20.41 4.62 12.18
C GLY A 122 19.28 3.59 12.09
N VAL A 123 18.08 3.89 12.59
CA VAL A 123 16.88 3.07 12.41
C VAL A 123 16.15 3.55 11.16
N LEU A 124 15.75 2.61 10.30
CA LEU A 124 14.97 2.86 9.10
C LEU A 124 13.49 2.71 9.39
N TYR A 125 12.69 3.58 8.77
CA TYR A 125 11.25 3.56 8.88
C TYR A 125 10.63 3.66 7.50
N ALA A 126 9.53 2.95 7.31
CA ALA A 126 8.73 3.03 6.09
C ALA A 126 7.25 3.09 6.42
N GLY A 127 6.48 3.76 5.58
CA GLY A 127 5.02 3.80 5.63
C GLY A 127 4.47 3.62 4.23
N THR A 128 3.50 2.72 4.04
CA THR A 128 2.84 2.58 2.73
C THR A 128 1.45 1.96 2.83
N ARG A 129 0.58 2.29 1.87
CA ARG A 129 -0.68 1.58 1.63
C ARG A 129 -0.42 0.44 0.66
N PHE A 130 -1.15 -0.66 0.80
CA PHE A 130 -1.10 -1.77 -0.14
C PHE A 130 -2.39 -1.86 -0.94
N HIS A 131 -2.27 -2.26 -2.19
CA HIS A 131 -3.39 -2.69 -3.03
C HIS A 131 -3.14 -4.12 -3.50
N LEU A 132 -4.21 -4.80 -3.88
CA LEU A 132 -4.10 -6.12 -4.48
C LEU A 132 -3.60 -6.01 -5.92
N THR A 133 -2.73 -6.93 -6.30
CA THR A 133 -2.30 -7.12 -7.67
C THR A 133 -3.21 -8.13 -8.38
N ALA A 134 -3.08 -8.21 -9.70
CA ALA A 134 -3.71 -9.27 -10.49
C ALA A 134 -3.33 -10.65 -9.93
N GLY A 135 -4.28 -11.59 -9.96
CA GLY A 135 -4.12 -12.94 -9.41
C GLY A 135 -4.47 -13.08 -7.92
N SER A 136 -4.91 -12.01 -7.26
CA SER A 136 -5.37 -12.08 -5.87
C SER A 136 -6.57 -13.02 -5.68
N THR A 137 -6.47 -13.87 -4.67
CA THR A 137 -7.54 -14.79 -4.27
C THR A 137 -8.66 -14.06 -3.54
N GLU A 138 -9.85 -14.66 -3.47
CA GLU A 138 -10.98 -14.10 -2.72
C GLU A 138 -10.64 -13.90 -1.23
N ALA A 139 -9.88 -14.81 -0.64
CA ALA A 139 -9.42 -14.69 0.74
C ALA A 139 -8.52 -13.45 0.95
N GLU A 140 -7.63 -13.16 0.00
CA GLU A 140 -6.80 -11.95 0.03
C GLU A 140 -7.63 -10.68 -0.19
N GLN A 141 -8.66 -10.77 -1.03
CA GLN A 141 -9.61 -9.67 -1.26
C GLN A 141 -10.36 -9.30 0.00
N VAL A 142 -10.92 -10.30 0.70
CA VAL A 142 -11.61 -10.08 1.98
C VAL A 142 -10.63 -9.59 3.04
N ALA A 143 -9.47 -10.22 3.17
CA ALA A 143 -8.48 -9.82 4.16
C ALA A 143 -8.02 -8.35 3.99
N LEU A 144 -7.82 -7.87 2.76
CA LEU A 144 -7.45 -6.47 2.54
C LEU A 144 -8.64 -5.49 2.69
N GLN A 145 -9.88 -5.95 2.50
CA GLN A 145 -11.07 -5.16 2.84
C GLN A 145 -11.18 -4.97 4.35
N ASP A 146 -10.99 -6.03 5.12
CA ASP A 146 -11.08 -6.02 6.59
C ASP A 146 -9.93 -5.23 7.22
N ASP A 147 -8.69 -5.45 6.77
CA ASP A 147 -7.50 -4.71 7.23
C ASP A 147 -7.51 -3.24 6.78
N GLY A 148 -8.38 -2.91 5.83
CA GLY A 148 -8.48 -1.64 5.14
C GLY A 148 -7.24 -1.33 4.29
N ALA A 149 -7.44 -0.50 3.27
CA ALA A 149 -6.33 0.13 2.54
C ALA A 149 -5.56 1.15 3.39
N ALA A 150 -5.60 1.06 4.73
CA ALA A 150 -4.94 1.97 5.65
C ALA A 150 -3.42 1.95 5.45
N MET A 151 -2.76 3.05 5.82
CA MET A 151 -1.30 3.11 5.81
C MET A 151 -0.75 2.08 6.79
N LYS A 152 0.26 1.32 6.37
CA LYS A 152 0.96 0.34 7.19
C LYS A 152 2.38 0.84 7.41
N TYR A 153 2.85 0.78 8.64
CA TYR A 153 4.15 1.29 9.05
C TYR A 153 5.09 0.18 9.47
N PHE A 154 6.37 0.39 9.19
CA PHE A 154 7.41 -0.59 9.36
C PHE A 154 8.66 0.06 9.95
N VAL A 155 9.41 -0.73 10.70
CA VAL A 155 10.71 -0.35 11.23
C VAL A 155 11.73 -1.42 10.85
N ASP A 156 12.93 -0.99 10.47
CA ASP A 156 14.09 -1.85 10.32
C ASP A 156 15.21 -1.31 11.21
N ARG A 157 15.56 -2.13 12.21
CA ARG A 157 16.72 -1.88 13.06
C ARG A 157 17.90 -2.62 12.45
N PRO A 158 19.12 -2.04 12.48
CA PRO A 158 20.30 -2.67 11.89
C PRO A 158 20.41 -4.17 12.25
N GLY A 159 20.40 -5.03 11.23
CA GLY A 159 20.53 -6.48 11.37
C GLY A 159 19.24 -7.26 11.71
N ALA A 160 18.11 -6.60 11.96
CA ALA A 160 16.84 -7.27 12.29
C ALA A 160 15.90 -7.43 11.08
N GLY A 161 16.04 -6.58 10.07
CA GLY A 161 15.14 -6.54 8.92
C GLY A 161 13.81 -5.83 9.23
N TRP A 162 13.01 -5.65 8.18
CA TRP A 162 11.74 -4.96 8.26
C TRP A 162 10.71 -5.72 9.11
N ARG A 163 10.10 -4.99 10.04
CA ARG A 163 9.02 -5.47 10.88
C ARG A 163 7.85 -4.47 10.87
N TYR A 164 6.64 -4.99 10.78
CA TYR A 164 5.42 -4.21 10.94
C TYR A 164 5.32 -3.66 12.36
N VAL A 165 4.92 -2.39 12.50
CA VAL A 165 4.76 -1.75 13.82
C VAL A 165 3.32 -1.37 14.11
N ALA A 166 2.62 -0.82 13.13
CA ALA A 166 1.27 -0.32 13.28
C ALA A 166 0.65 -0.06 11.90
N GLY A 167 -0.67 0.08 11.87
CA GLY A 167 -1.38 0.67 10.75
C GLY A 167 -2.22 1.82 11.24
N ASP A 168 -2.59 2.71 10.33
CA ASP A 168 -3.61 3.72 10.63
C ASP A 168 -4.94 3.03 10.95
N SER A 169 -5.76 3.68 11.78
CA SER A 169 -7.17 3.33 11.91
C SER A 169 -7.92 3.65 10.62
N PHE A 170 -9.08 3.03 10.43
CA PHE A 170 -10.03 3.45 9.41
C PHE A 170 -11.32 4.00 10.07
N PRO A 171 -11.70 5.27 9.81
CA PRO A 171 -10.99 6.26 9.00
C PRO A 171 -9.66 6.68 9.64
N ALA A 172 -8.78 7.24 8.83
CA ALA A 172 -7.48 7.72 9.29
C ALA A 172 -7.66 8.89 10.27
N GLY A 173 -6.96 8.83 11.39
CA GLY A 173 -6.95 9.94 12.35
C GLY A 173 -6.26 11.19 11.79
N PRO A 174 -6.60 12.39 12.27
CA PRO A 174 -6.06 13.65 11.74
C PRO A 174 -4.54 13.80 11.97
N ARG A 175 -3.96 12.99 12.87
CA ARG A 175 -2.53 12.98 13.16
C ARG A 175 -1.74 11.97 12.32
N GLY A 176 -2.41 11.14 11.51
CA GLY A 176 -1.77 10.10 10.69
C GLY A 176 -0.62 9.37 11.39
N CYS A 177 0.56 9.39 10.78
CA CYS A 177 1.73 8.70 11.34
C CYS A 177 2.32 9.35 12.60
N ALA A 178 1.99 10.61 12.91
CA ALA A 178 2.38 11.24 14.18
C ALA A 178 1.60 10.68 15.38
N ALA A 179 0.52 9.92 15.18
CA ALA A 179 -0.15 9.18 16.24
C ALA A 179 0.60 7.90 16.64
N ILE A 180 1.52 7.41 15.81
CA ILE A 180 2.21 6.14 16.02
C ILE A 180 3.45 6.36 16.88
N ALA A 181 3.41 5.92 18.14
CA ALA A 181 4.48 6.13 19.11
C ALA A 181 5.85 5.58 18.67
N GLN A 182 5.85 4.56 17.81
CA GLN A 182 7.06 3.94 17.27
C GLN A 182 7.72 4.78 16.16
N ILE A 183 7.00 5.73 15.55
CA ILE A 183 7.54 6.63 14.53
C ILE A 183 8.03 7.90 15.23
N PRO A 184 9.31 8.27 15.09
CA PRO A 184 9.82 9.51 15.69
C PRO A 184 9.05 10.73 15.17
N ALA A 185 8.61 11.61 16.07
CA ALA A 185 7.81 12.80 15.72
C ALA A 185 8.48 13.69 14.67
N ARG A 186 9.81 13.84 14.73
CA ARG A 186 10.57 14.59 13.71
C ARG A 186 10.48 13.95 12.32
N LEU A 187 10.37 12.63 12.23
CA LEU A 187 10.21 11.93 10.97
C LEU A 187 8.79 12.04 10.43
N ALA A 188 7.79 11.91 11.31
CA ALA A 188 6.39 12.13 10.94
C ALA A 188 6.19 13.54 10.34
N ALA A 189 6.77 14.57 10.97
CA ALA A 189 6.75 15.93 10.44
C ALA A 189 7.41 16.05 9.05
N LEU A 190 8.54 15.35 8.81
CA LEU A 190 9.18 15.31 7.49
C LEU A 190 8.34 14.60 6.42
N TRP A 191 7.37 13.79 6.83
CA TRP A 191 6.40 13.11 5.97
C TRP A 191 5.04 13.82 5.94
N ASN A 192 4.95 15.04 6.49
CA ASN A 192 3.71 15.80 6.62
C ASN A 192 2.60 14.99 7.33
N ASP A 193 2.98 14.28 8.39
CA ASP A 193 2.12 13.38 9.17
C ASP A 193 1.49 12.23 8.36
N CYS A 194 2.09 11.90 7.21
CA CYS A 194 1.68 10.82 6.32
C CYS A 194 0.19 10.92 5.95
N PRO A 195 -0.18 11.90 5.10
CA PRO A 195 -1.57 12.09 4.72
C PRO A 195 -2.15 10.81 4.15
N SER A 196 -3.18 10.30 4.82
CA SER A 196 -4.04 9.27 4.29
C SER A 196 -4.92 9.92 3.22
N THR A 197 -4.44 10.01 1.98
CA THR A 197 -5.21 10.63 0.90
C THR A 197 -6.58 9.94 0.74
N ALA A 198 -7.59 10.59 1.31
CA ALA A 198 -9.03 10.42 1.12
C ALA A 198 -9.68 11.80 0.91
N GLY A 199 -8.91 12.76 0.38
CA GLY A 199 -9.33 14.15 0.22
C GLY A 199 -8.59 14.84 -0.93
N GLN A 200 -8.68 14.26 -2.13
CA GLN A 200 -8.43 14.94 -3.40
C GLN A 200 -9.37 14.32 -4.44
N ASP A 201 -10.64 14.71 -4.35
CA ASP A 201 -11.52 14.88 -5.51
C ASP A 201 -11.63 16.39 -5.79
#